data_AF-A0A915KWW5-F1
#
_entry.id   AF-A0A915KWW5-F1
#
_cell.length_a   1.000
_cell.length_b   1.000
_cell.length_c   1.000
_cell.angle_alpha   90.00
_cell.angle_beta   90.00
_cell.angle_gamma   90.00
#
_symmetry.space_group_name_H-M   'P 1'
#
loop_
_entity.id
_entity.type
_entity.pdbx_description
1 polymer ?
#
loop_
_entity_poly.entity_id
_entity_poly.type
_entity_poly.pdbx_seq_one_letter_code
_entity_poly.pdbx_strand_id
1 'polypeptide(L)' 'MPPAAREFAELRSVHLRNQLRQDPRLLPEQIEALVAKFSNILTEYYTSRIVQSAVDRRHR' A
#
# COMPACT_ATOMS: atom_id res chain seq x y z
N MET A 1 -2.88 14.04 -2.90
CA MET A 1 -2.18 12.88 -2.29
C MET A 1 -0.76 12.84 -2.84
N PRO A 2 0.28 12.56 -2.03
CA PRO A 2 1.66 12.51 -2.53
C PRO A 2 1.81 11.35 -3.54
N PRO A 3 2.28 11.60 -4.77
CA PRO A 3 2.41 10.55 -5.80
C PRO A 3 3.29 9.38 -5.36
N ALA A 4 4.36 9.66 -4.60
CA ALA A 4 5.28 8.64 -4.08
C ALA A 4 4.64 7.60 -3.14
N ALA A 5 3.64 7.98 -2.32
CA ALA A 5 2.97 7.03 -1.42
C ALA A 5 2.11 6.02 -2.20
N ARG A 6 1.49 6.48 -3.30
CA ARG A 6 0.69 5.63 -4.19
C ARG A 6 1.58 4.68 -4.98
N GLU A 7 2.64 5.20 -5.60
CA GLU A 7 3.62 4.39 -6.35
C GLU A 7 4.23 3.29 -5.47
N PHE A 8 4.60 3.62 -4.23
CA PHE A 8 5.10 2.62 -3.28
C PHE A 8 4.03 1.56 -2.94
N ALA A 9 2.80 1.97 -2.65
CA ALA A 9 1.71 1.05 -2.34
C ALA A 9 1.40 0.11 -3.52
N GLU A 10 1.44 0.62 -4.76
CA GLU A 10 1.24 -0.16 -5.97
C GLU A 10 2.34 -1.22 -6.16
N LEU A 11 3.61 -0.84 -6.05
CA LEU A 11 4.74 -1.79 -6.17
C LEU A 11 4.65 -2.92 -5.14
N ARG A 12 4.32 -2.59 -3.87
CA ARG A 12 4.16 -3.60 -2.81
C ARG A 12 2.93 -4.47 -3.03
N SER A 13 1.85 -3.92 -3.57
CA SER A 13 0.62 -4.64 -3.88
C SER A 13 0.80 -5.63 -5.03
N VAL A 14 1.57 -5.27 -6.06
CA VAL A 14 1.97 -6.20 -7.14
C VAL A 14 2.78 -7.37 -6.58
N HIS A 15 3.77 -7.08 -5.72
CA HIS A 15 4.56 -8.12 -5.09
C HIS A 15 3.72 -9.06 -4.23
N LEU A 16 2.82 -8.53 -3.40
CA LEU A 16 1.91 -9.32 -2.58
C LEU A 16 1.00 -10.21 -3.43
N ARG A 17 0.43 -9.67 -4.52
CA ARG A 17 -0.40 -10.44 -5.46
C ARG A 17 0.36 -11.65 -6.00
N ASN A 18 1.61 -11.46 -6.42
CA ASN A 18 2.43 -12.53 -6.96
C ASN A 18 2.72 -13.63 -5.93
N GLN A 19 2.93 -13.27 -4.66
CA GLN A 19 3.10 -14.24 -3.58
C GLN A 19 1.80 -15.01 -3.29
N LEU A 20 0.67 -14.33 -3.20
CA LEU A 20 -0.62 -14.96 -2.89
C LEU A 20 -1.07 -15.92 -4.00
N ARG A 21 -0.76 -15.63 -5.27
CA ARG A 21 -1.04 -16.53 -6.40
C ARG A 21 -0.29 -17.86 -6.32
N GLN A 22 0.75 -17.97 -5.50
CA GLN A 22 1.46 -19.23 -5.28
C GLN A 22 0.74 -20.13 -4.28
N ASP A 23 -0.23 -19.62 -3.52
CA ASP A 23 -1.04 -20.43 -2.60
C ASP A 23 -2.27 -20.99 -3.34
N PRO A 24 -2.35 -22.32 -3.59
CA PRO A 24 -3.46 -22.92 -4.32
C PRO A 24 -4.79 -22.90 -3.55
N ARG A 25 -4.78 -22.54 -2.26
CA ARG A 25 -5.99 -22.46 -1.43
C ARG A 25 -6.75 -21.15 -1.61
N LEU A 26 -6.12 -20.15 -2.21
CA LEU A 26 -6.71 -18.83 -2.38
C LEU A 26 -7.41 -18.73 -3.73
N LEU A 27 -8.68 -18.32 -3.69
CA LEU A 27 -9.41 -17.99 -4.91
C LEU A 27 -8.94 -16.64 -5.46
N PRO A 28 -8.96 -16.44 -6.80
CA PRO A 28 -8.54 -15.18 -7.42
C PRO A 28 -9.23 -13.94 -6.81
N GLU A 29 -10.53 -14.03 -6.48
CA GLU A 29 -11.28 -12.91 -5.92
C GLU A 29 -10.82 -12.55 -4.50
N GLN A 30 -10.41 -13.55 -3.71
CA GLN A 30 -9.85 -13.35 -2.38
C GLN A 30 -8.49 -12.65 -2.45
N ILE A 31 -7.66 -13.03 -3.43
CA ILE A 31 -6.37 -12.40 -3.68
C ILE A 31 -6.58 -10.92 -4.03
N GLU A 32 -7.46 -10.60 -4.95
CA GLU A 32 -7.71 -9.20 -5.33
C GLU A 32 -8.31 -8.37 -4.18
N ALA A 33 -9.21 -8.95 -3.39
CA ALA A 33 -9.75 -8.28 -2.20
C ALA A 33 -8.66 -7.97 -1.15
N LEU A 34 -7.76 -8.93 -0.88
CA LEU A 34 -6.64 -8.75 0.04
C LEU A 34 -5.65 -7.69 -0.47
N VAL A 35 -5.33 -7.75 -1.77
CA VAL A 35 -4.40 -6.80 -2.41
C VAL A 35 -4.99 -5.38 -2.39
N ALA A 36 -6.28 -5.21 -2.68
CA ALA A 36 -6.95 -3.92 -2.60
C ALA A 36 -6.92 -3.34 -1.17
N LYS A 37 -7.25 -4.16 -0.16
CA LYS A 37 -7.21 -3.76 1.25
C LYS A 37 -5.79 -3.35 1.67
N PHE A 38 -4.79 -4.15 1.27
CA PHE A 38 -3.39 -3.87 1.57
C PHE A 38 -2.91 -2.56 0.93
N SER A 39 -3.24 -2.33 -0.35
CA SER A 39 -2.90 -1.10 -1.06
C SER A 39 -3.44 0.14 -0.35
N ASN A 40 -4.71 0.08 0.08
CA ASN A 40 -5.35 1.18 0.81
C ASN A 40 -4.64 1.46 2.14
N ILE A 41 -4.35 0.42 2.95
CA ILE A 41 -3.66 0.56 4.23
C ILE A 41 -2.27 1.20 4.05
N LEU A 42 -1.49 0.75 3.07
CA LEU A 42 -0.17 1.34 2.82
C LEU A 42 -0.30 2.80 2.38
N THR A 43 -1.22 3.07 1.45
CA THR A 43 -1.47 4.40 0.91
C THR A 43 -1.84 5.39 2.01
N GLU A 44 -2.71 5.00 2.95
CA GLU A 44 -3.07 5.79 4.13
C GLU A 44 -1.87 5.99 5.08
N TYR A 45 -1.18 4.91 5.44
CA TYR A 45 -0.04 4.96 6.37
C TYR A 45 1.08 5.89 5.89
N TYR A 46 1.49 5.75 4.63
CA TYR A 46 2.57 6.57 4.07
C TYR A 46 2.13 8.01 3.83
N THR A 47 0.88 8.25 3.44
CA THR A 47 0.37 9.62 3.32
C THR A 47 0.40 10.32 4.67
N SER A 48 -0.10 9.67 5.72
CA SER A 48 -0.07 10.20 7.10
C SER A 48 1.36 10.49 7.56
N ARG A 49 2.32 9.60 7.30
CA ARG A 49 3.74 9.83 7.64
C ARG A 49 4.40 10.96 6.85
N ILE A 50 4.13 11.07 5.55
CA ILE A 50 4.66 12.15 4.72
C ILE A 50 4.14 13.50 5.22
N VAL A 51 2.83 13.58 5.50
CA VAL A 51 2.18 14.79 6.03
C VAL A 51 2.75 15.15 7.39
N GLN A 52 2.88 14.20 8.32
CA GLN A 52 3.51 14.44 9.63
C GLN A 52 4.95 14.95 9.49
N SER A 53 5.78 14.31 8.65
CA SER A 53 7.16 14.76 8.44
C SER A 53 7.25 16.15 7.80
N ALA A 54 6.26 16.54 6.98
CA ALA A 54 6.19 17.86 6.36
C ALA A 54 5.78 18.93 7.38
N VAL A 55 4.87 18.60 8.30
CA VAL A 55 4.50 19.46 9.43
C VAL A 55 5.69 19.65 10.36
N ASP A 56 6.36 18.57 10.76
CA ASP A 56 7.53 18.62 11.66
C ASP A 56 8.69 19.47 11.11
N ARG A 57 8.88 19.51 9.79
CA ARG A 57 9.91 20.35 9.15
C ARG A 57 9.58 21.85 9.17
N ARG A 58 8.32 22.23 9.31
CA ARG A 58 7.86 23.63 9.25
C ARG A 58 7.83 24.31 10.63
N HIS A 59 7.94 23.52 11.69
CA HIS A 59 8.00 23.97 13.09
C HIS A 59 9.43 24.02 13.66
N ARG A 60 10.45 23.79 12.83
CA ARG A 60 11.85 24.11 13.10
C ARG A 60 12.25 25.32 12.26
#